data_AF-A0A7C9IS91-F1
#
_entry.id   AF-A0A7C9IS91-F1
#
_cell.length_a   1.000
_cell.length_b   1.000
_cell.length_c   1.000
_cell.angle_alpha   90.00
_cell.angle_beta   90.00
_cell.angle_gamma   90.00
#
_symmetry.space_group_name_H-M   'P 1'
#
loop_
_entity.id
_entity.type
_entity.pdbx_description
1 polymer ?
#
loop_
_entity_poly.entity_id
_entity_poly.type
_entity_poly.pdbx_seq_one_letter_code
_entity_poly.pdbx_strand_id
1 'polypeptide(L)'
;MEIDTTMLQQAIMANKAAHNWNTTDVRFELLQLYSETSELFEATLKKDQDNITEELADVAIFLLGIAEMEHVDLGEAITDKLKIDQHRGYDEQGHKRLMPDKSPKKN
;
A
#
# COMPACT_ATOMS: atom_id res chain seq x y z
N MET A 1 14.53 12.53 -1.49
CA MET A 1 14.62 11.61 -0.34
C MET A 1 13.98 10.32 -0.78
N GLU A 2 14.74 9.22 -0.76
CA GLU A 2 14.17 7.88 -0.95
C GLU A 2 13.67 7.42 0.42
N ILE A 3 12.46 6.84 0.46
CA ILE A 3 11.87 6.31 1.69
C ILE A 3 12.22 4.83 1.76
N ASP A 4 12.92 4.43 2.82
CA ASP A 4 13.08 3.01 3.16
C ASP A 4 11.79 2.53 3.83
N THR A 5 10.98 1.78 3.08
CA THR A 5 9.69 1.28 3.55
C THR A 5 9.84 0.30 4.69
N THR A 6 10.92 -0.46 4.76
CA THR A 6 11.16 -1.44 5.82
C THR A 6 11.50 -0.74 7.13
N MET A 7 12.31 0.32 7.08
CA MET A 7 12.50 1.19 8.26
C MET A 7 11.20 1.88 8.69
N LEU A 8 10.37 2.30 7.74
CA LEU A 8 9.08 2.94 8.05
C LEU A 8 8.07 1.97 8.67
N GLN A 9 7.96 0.75 8.14
CA GLN A 9 7.17 -0.34 8.70
C GLN A 9 7.52 -0.61 10.17
N GLN A 10 8.82 -0.75 10.46
CA GLN A 10 9.32 -0.94 11.83
C GLN A 10 9.01 0.25 12.74
N ALA A 11 9.17 1.48 12.23
CA ALA A 11 8.86 2.69 12.98
C ALA A 11 7.37 2.80 13.34
N ILE A 12 6.48 2.41 12.43
CA ILE A 12 5.02 2.37 12.67
C ILE A 12 4.70 1.38 13.79
N MET A 13 5.27 0.17 13.75
CA MET A 13 5.05 -0.82 14.81
C MET A 13 5.63 -0.41 16.16
N ALA A 14 6.82 0.22 16.16
CA ALA A 14 7.41 0.80 17.37
C ALA A 14 6.52 1.89 17.97
N ASN A 15 5.94 2.77 17.12
CA ASN A 15 5.02 3.81 17.57
C ASN A 15 3.73 3.21 18.15
N LYS A 16 3.14 2.20 17.49
CA LYS A 16 1.97 1.47 18.01
C LYS A 16 2.25 0.86 19.38
N ALA A 17 3.39 0.19 19.54
CA ALA A 17 3.81 -0.40 20.80
C ALA A 17 3.98 0.66 21.90
N ALA A 18 4.60 1.81 21.59
CA ALA A 18 4.78 2.91 22.54
C ALA A 18 3.45 3.50 23.03
N HIS A 19 2.40 3.46 22.21
CA HIS A 19 1.05 3.92 22.55
C HIS A 19 0.15 2.84 23.16
N ASN A 20 0.66 1.62 23.36
CA ASN A 20 -0.13 0.45 23.77
C ASN A 20 -1.31 0.15 22.81
N TRP A 21 -1.13 0.42 21.53
CA TRP A 21 -2.08 0.04 20.49
C TRP A 21 -1.89 -1.44 20.09
N ASN A 22 -2.85 -1.95 19.33
CA ASN A 22 -2.77 -3.30 18.81
C ASN A 22 -1.53 -3.47 17.92
N THR A 23 -0.83 -4.59 18.14
CA THR A 23 0.38 -4.98 17.40
C THR A 23 0.38 -6.47 17.04
N THR A 24 -0.72 -7.18 17.33
CA THR A 24 -0.78 -8.65 17.24
C THR A 24 -2.00 -9.19 16.52
N ASP A 25 -3.17 -8.52 16.58
CA ASP A 25 -4.35 -8.96 15.82
C ASP A 25 -4.41 -8.25 14.45
N VAL A 26 -3.96 -8.94 13.40
CA VAL A 26 -4.00 -8.44 12.02
C VAL A 26 -5.43 -8.15 11.55
N ARG A 27 -6.43 -8.92 12.00
CA ARG A 27 -7.83 -8.71 11.57
C ARG A 27 -8.36 -7.40 12.13
N PHE A 28 -7.96 -7.04 13.34
CA PHE A 28 -8.28 -5.75 13.92
C PHE A 28 -7.62 -4.61 13.13
N GLU A 29 -6.35 -4.74 12.75
CA GLU A 29 -5.69 -3.74 11.89
C GLU A 29 -6.36 -3.62 10.51
N LEU A 30 -6.83 -4.72 9.91
CA LEU A 30 -7.59 -4.68 8.66
C LEU A 30 -8.92 -3.94 8.82
N LEU A 31 -9.59 -4.03 9.98
CA LEU A 31 -10.79 -3.24 10.27
C LEU A 31 -10.47 -1.75 10.42
N GLN A 32 -9.33 -1.41 11.05
CA GLN A 32 -8.88 -0.02 11.13
C GLN A 32 -8.55 0.53 9.75
N LEU A 33 -7.80 -0.22 8.92
CA LEU A 33 -7.53 0.14 7.52
C LEU A 33 -8.84 0.43 6.75
N TYR A 34 -9.86 -0.41 6.94
CA TYR A 34 -11.18 -0.18 6.34
C TYR A 34 -11.83 1.12 6.84
N SER A 35 -11.69 1.45 8.12
CA SER A 35 -12.14 2.74 8.68
C SER A 35 -11.47 3.92 7.97
N GLU A 36 -10.13 3.92 7.88
CA GLU A 36 -9.38 5.03 7.24
C GLU A 36 -9.77 5.19 5.76
N THR A 37 -10.04 4.08 5.05
CA THR A 37 -10.54 4.19 3.67
C THR A 37 -11.94 4.82 3.57
N SER A 38 -12.78 4.65 4.60
CA SER A 38 -14.09 5.33 4.68
C SER A 38 -13.91 6.82 4.93
N GLU A 39 -12.97 7.21 5.79
CA GLU A 39 -12.67 8.61 6.08
C GLU A 39 -12.11 9.31 4.84
N LEU A 40 -11.18 8.64 4.13
CA LEU A 40 -10.70 9.09 2.82
C LEU A 40 -11.85 9.27 1.82
N PHE A 41 -12.76 8.31 1.74
CA PHE A 41 -13.94 8.42 0.87
C PHE A 41 -14.78 9.66 1.23
N GLU A 42 -15.06 9.90 2.50
CA GLU A 42 -15.78 11.09 2.94
C GLU A 42 -15.06 12.39 2.58
N ALA A 43 -13.74 12.46 2.79
CA ALA A 43 -12.92 13.62 2.43
C ALA A 43 -13.00 13.92 0.93
N THR A 44 -12.98 12.88 0.08
CA THR A 44 -13.15 13.05 -1.37
C THR A 44 -14.53 13.56 -1.76
N LEU A 45 -15.61 13.11 -1.10
CA LEU A 45 -16.96 13.64 -1.33
C LEU A 45 -17.07 15.12 -0.96
N LYS A 46 -16.41 15.53 0.13
CA LYS A 46 -16.38 16.90 0.63
C LYS A 46 -15.42 17.80 -0.18
N LYS A 47 -14.57 17.22 -1.03
CA LYS A 47 -13.47 17.91 -1.76
C LYS A 47 -12.52 18.65 -0.81
N ASP A 48 -12.29 18.05 0.35
CA ASP A 48 -11.43 18.61 1.40
C ASP A 48 -10.01 18.09 1.19
N GLN A 49 -9.15 18.90 0.55
CA GLN A 49 -7.83 18.44 0.11
C GLN A 49 -6.87 18.19 1.28
N ASP A 50 -7.04 18.92 2.39
CA ASP A 50 -6.20 18.77 3.57
C ASP A 50 -6.53 17.42 4.24
N ASN A 51 -7.82 17.13 4.47
CA ASN A 51 -8.23 15.83 4.97
C ASN A 51 -7.89 14.70 3.99
N ILE A 52 -8.08 14.85 2.67
CA ILE A 52 -7.66 13.82 1.70
C ILE A 52 -6.18 13.46 1.88
N THR A 53 -5.33 14.45 2.17
CA THR A 53 -3.89 14.22 2.36
C THR A 53 -3.62 13.45 3.65
N GLU A 54 -4.31 13.81 4.74
CA GLU A 54 -4.25 13.13 6.04
C GLU A 54 -4.73 11.67 5.93
N GLU A 55 -5.93 11.45 5.39
CA GLU A 55 -6.51 10.10 5.30
C GLU A 55 -5.72 9.18 4.37
N LEU A 56 -5.11 9.71 3.29
CA LEU A 56 -4.19 8.94 2.45
C LEU A 56 -2.96 8.47 3.24
N ALA A 57 -2.45 9.31 4.15
CA ALA A 57 -1.34 8.94 5.02
C ALA A 57 -1.77 7.87 6.04
N ASP A 58 -2.97 7.98 6.62
CA ASP A 58 -3.46 7.00 7.59
C ASP A 58 -3.71 5.63 6.96
N VAL A 59 -4.33 5.59 5.77
CA VAL A 59 -4.44 4.36 4.97
C VAL A 59 -3.07 3.72 4.72
N ALA A 60 -2.07 4.54 4.36
CA ALA A 60 -0.72 4.05 4.12
C ALA A 60 -0.04 3.52 5.40
N ILE A 61 -0.22 4.20 6.54
CA ILE A 61 0.33 3.80 7.84
C ILE A 61 -0.24 2.44 8.27
N PHE A 62 -1.56 2.25 8.18
CA PHE A 62 -2.16 0.95 8.51
C PHE A 62 -1.70 -0.14 7.55
N LEU A 63 -1.66 0.12 6.23
CA LEU A 63 -1.20 -0.87 5.26
C LEU A 63 0.25 -1.30 5.50
N LEU A 64 1.15 -0.35 5.79
CA LEU A 64 2.55 -0.62 6.14
C LEU A 64 2.67 -1.38 7.47
N GLY A 65 1.92 -0.97 8.50
CA GLY A 65 1.88 -1.69 9.78
C GLY A 65 1.43 -3.15 9.62
N ILE A 66 0.38 -3.38 8.82
CA ILE A 66 -0.09 -4.73 8.50
C ILE A 66 0.99 -5.53 7.75
N ALA A 67 1.70 -4.92 6.80
CA ALA A 67 2.79 -5.59 6.09
C ALA A 67 3.91 -6.05 7.04
N GLU A 68 4.27 -5.23 8.04
CA GLU A 68 5.24 -5.63 9.07
C GLU A 68 4.75 -6.82 9.90
N MET A 69 3.46 -6.81 10.29
CA MET A 69 2.84 -7.90 11.05
C MET A 69 2.78 -9.21 10.26
N GLU A 70 2.64 -9.14 8.94
CA GLU A 70 2.62 -10.28 8.03
C GLU A 70 4.02 -10.65 7.48
N HIS A 71 5.07 -10.00 7.98
CA HIS A 71 6.47 -10.23 7.56
C HIS A 71 6.71 -10.00 6.06
N VAL A 72 6.09 -8.96 5.51
CA VAL A 72 6.20 -8.55 4.11
C VAL A 72 7.01 -7.26 4.00
N ASP A 73 8.05 -7.26 3.16
CA ASP A 73 8.63 -6.01 2.67
C ASP A 73 7.69 -5.43 1.59
N LEU A 74 6.86 -4.47 1.99
CA LEU A 74 5.85 -3.92 1.09
C LEU A 74 6.46 -3.11 -0.05
N GLY A 75 7.59 -2.44 0.19
CA GLY A 75 8.27 -1.64 -0.85
C GLY A 75 8.84 -2.52 -1.95
N GLU A 76 9.50 -3.62 -1.58
CA GLU A 76 9.97 -4.64 -2.53
C GLU A 76 8.78 -5.24 -3.29
N ALA A 77 7.73 -5.65 -2.58
CA ALA A 77 6.53 -6.24 -3.19
C ALA A 77 5.83 -5.29 -4.19
N ILE A 78 5.72 -3.99 -3.85
CA ILE A 78 5.20 -2.97 -4.77
C ILE A 78 6.10 -2.81 -5.99
N THR A 79 7.41 -2.74 -5.78
CA THR A 79 8.40 -2.56 -6.86
C THR A 79 8.34 -3.72 -7.86
N ASP A 80 8.27 -4.95 -7.36
CA ASP A 80 8.14 -6.14 -8.18
C ASP A 80 6.80 -6.20 -8.90
N LYS A 81 5.72 -5.81 -8.21
CA LYS A 81 4.40 -5.71 -8.82
C LYS A 81 4.37 -4.68 -9.96
N LEU A 82 5.00 -3.53 -9.79
CA LEU A 82 5.08 -2.48 -10.81
C LEU A 82 5.83 -2.96 -12.06
N LYS A 83 6.93 -3.72 -11.92
CA LYS A 83 7.64 -4.32 -13.06
C LYS A 83 6.73 -5.25 -13.87
N ILE A 84 5.91 -6.05 -13.18
CA ILE A 84 4.92 -6.94 -13.81
C ILE A 84 3.83 -6.11 -14.51
N ASP A 85 3.32 -5.09 -13.83
CA ASP A 85 2.18 -4.30 -14.30
C ASP A 85 2.56 -3.41 -15.50
N GLN A 86 3.82 -2.97 -15.63
CA GLN A 86 4.35 -2.30 -16.82
C GLN A 86 4.24 -3.15 -18.11
N HIS A 87 4.29 -4.47 -17.97
CA HIS A 87 4.17 -5.42 -19.08
C HIS A 87 2.78 -6.06 -19.14
N ARG A 88 1.81 -5.58 -18.36
CA ARG A 88 0.46 -6.12 -18.32
C ARG A 88 -0.39 -5.56 -19.46
N GLY A 89 -1.02 -6.47 -20.19
CA GLY A 89 -2.13 -6.19 -21.08
C GLY A 89 -3.41 -6.86 -20.63
N TYR A 90 -4.50 -6.53 -21.32
CA TYR A 90 -5.81 -7.14 -21.14
C TYR A 90 -6.25 -7.72 -22.48
N ASP A 91 -6.82 -8.93 -22.48
CA ASP A 91 -7.49 -9.45 -23.67
C ASP A 91 -8.88 -8.80 -23.85
N GLU A 92 -9.55 -9.12 -24.96
CA GLU A 92 -10.87 -8.57 -25.29
C GLU A 92 -11.94 -8.92 -24.24
N GLN A 93 -11.71 -9.95 -23.43
CA GLN A 93 -12.58 -10.36 -22.33
C GLN A 93 -12.19 -9.71 -20.98
N GLY A 94 -11.13 -8.89 -20.96
CA GLY A 94 -10.65 -8.21 -19.76
C GLY A 94 -9.76 -9.09 -18.86
N HIS A 95 -9.32 -10.27 -19.31
CA HIS A 95 -8.39 -11.09 -18.53
C HIS A 95 -6.97 -10.53 -18.61
N LYS A 96 -6.27 -10.57 -17.47
CA LYS A 96 -4.87 -10.11 -17.36
C LYS A 96 -3.95 -11.06 -18.14
N ARG A 97 -3.12 -10.51 -19.03
CA ARG A 97 -2.04 -11.24 -19.71
C ARG A 97 -0.74 -10.44 -19.67
N LEU A 98 0.40 -11.13 -19.68
CA LEU A 98 1.68 -10.47 -19.91
C LEU A 98 1.85 -10.28 -21.42
N MET A 99 2.11 -9.04 -21.82
CA MET A 99 2.43 -8.69 -23.19
C MET A 99 3.89 -9.13 -23.46
N PRO A 100 4.19 -9.67 -24.65
CA PRO A 100 5.56 -9.96 -25.03
C PRO A 100 6.38 -8.68 -25.00
N ASP A 101 7.62 -8.77 -24.50
CA ASP A 101 8.55 -7.65 -24.44
C ASP A 101 8.76 -7.05 -25.84
N LYS A 102 8.34 -5.79 -26.02
CA LYS A 102 8.49 -5.05 -27.27
C LYS A 102 9.84 -4.33 -27.37
N SER A 103 10.72 -4.51 -26.38
CA SER A 103 12.06 -3.93 -26.42
C SER A 103 12.79 -4.39 -27.69
N PRO A 104 13.41 -3.46 -28.45
CA PRO A 104 14.17 -3.83 -29.62
C PRO A 104 15.28 -4.79 -29.19
N LYS A 105 15.37 -5.95 -29.86
CA LYS A 105 16.48 -6.88 -29.66
C LYS A 105 17.78 -6.10 -29.83
N LYS A 106 18.60 -6.04 -28.78
CA LYS A 106 19.97 -5.54 -28.91
C LYS A 106 20.70 -6.49 -29.88
N ASN A 107 21.03 -5.98 -31.06
CA ASN A 107 21.94 -6.62 -32.02
C ASN A 107 23.37 -6.58 -31.51
#